data_AF-A0A957NSG8-F1
#
_entry.id   AF-A0A957NSG8-F1
#
_cell.length_a   1.000
_cell.length_b   1.000
_cell.length_c   1.000
_cell.angle_alpha   90.00
_cell.angle_beta   90.00
_cell.angle_gamma   90.00
#
_symmetry.space_group_name_H-M   'P 1'
#
loop_
_entity.id
_entity.type
_entity.pdbx_description
1 polymer ?
#
loop_
_entity_poly.entity_id
_entity_poly.type
_entity_poly.pdbx_seq_one_letter_code
_entity_poly.pdbx_strand_id
1 'polypeptide(L)' 'MPEKTVAKIKLELNLIDELFASYADLLARVQTKEPDIVEKTALASVLHSFYNGIEHIFEIVAKEVDQQVNVGTANY' A
#
# COMPACT_ATOMS: atom_id res chain seq x y z
N MET A 1 6.61 18.97 10.54
CA MET A 1 6.04 17.62 10.73
C MET A 1 6.80 16.93 11.84
N PRO A 2 6.14 16.33 12.84
CA PRO A 2 6.81 15.65 13.96
C PRO A 2 7.70 14.51 13.46
N GLU A 3 8.85 14.28 14.12
CA GLU A 3 9.80 13.22 13.75
C GLU A 3 9.14 11.83 13.75
N LYS A 4 8.26 11.59 14.72
CA LYS A 4 7.46 10.36 14.81
C LYS A 4 6.53 10.16 13.60
N THR A 5 5.92 11.24 13.10
CA THR A 5 5.05 11.19 11.91
C THR A 5 5.85 10.85 10.67
N VAL A 6 7.06 11.41 10.52
CA VAL A 6 7.98 11.05 9.42
C VAL A 6 8.37 9.57 9.50
N ALA A 7 8.69 9.08 10.69
CA ALA A 7 9.07 7.67 10.89
C ALA A 7 7.92 6.71 10.52
N LYS A 8 6.67 7.05 10.84
CA LYS A 8 5.50 6.24 10.44
C LYS A 8 5.31 6.18 8.93
N ILE A 9 5.39 7.32 8.24
CA ILE A 9 5.28 7.34 6.78
C ILE A 9 6.41 6.53 6.13
N LYS A 10 7.64 6.65 6.65
CA LYS A 10 8.77 5.86 6.16
C LYS A 10 8.57 4.36 6.36
N LEU A 11 7.95 3.95 7.47
CA LEU A 11 7.62 2.55 7.69
C LEU A 11 6.65 2.02 6.63
N GLU A 12 5.54 2.73 6.37
CA GLU A 12 4.58 2.33 5.33
C GLU A 12 5.22 2.27 3.94
N LEU A 13 6.09 3.23 3.60
CA LEU A 13 6.85 3.22 2.35
C LEU A 13 7.77 1.99 2.25
N ASN A 14 8.50 1.65 3.32
CA ASN A 14 9.36 0.47 3.34
C ASN A 14 8.54 -0.83 3.16
N LEU A 15 7.35 -0.92 3.76
CA LEU A 15 6.47 -2.08 3.58
C LEU A 15 5.97 -2.21 2.14
N ILE A 16 5.68 -1.09 1.47
CA ILE A 16 5.35 -1.08 0.03
C ILE A 16 6.55 -1.54 -0.81
N ASP A 17 7.75 -1.05 -0.50
CA ASP A 17 8.98 -1.47 -1.19
C ASP A 17 9.24 -2.97 -1.01
N GLU A 18 9.09 -3.50 0.21
CA GLU A 18 9.21 -4.93 0.52
C GLU A 18 8.14 -5.77 -0.20
N LEU A 19 6.91 -5.28 -0.30
CA LEU A 19 5.85 -5.91 -1.08
C LEU A 19 6.27 -6.04 -2.55
N PHE A 20 6.73 -4.96 -3.18
CA PHE A 20 7.15 -5.02 -4.57
C PHE A 20 8.38 -5.88 -4.79
N ALA A 21 9.35 -5.85 -3.87
CA ALA A 21 10.52 -6.73 -3.92
C ALA A 21 10.12 -8.21 -3.84
N SER A 22 9.18 -8.54 -2.94
CA SER A 22 8.72 -9.92 -2.73
C SER A 22 7.98 -10.51 -3.94
N TYR A 23 7.35 -9.65 -4.75
CA TYR A 23 6.58 -10.05 -5.94
C TYR A 23 7.25 -9.64 -7.26
N ALA A 24 8.50 -9.18 -7.23
CA ALA A 24 9.19 -8.62 -8.40
C ALA A 24 9.20 -9.60 -9.60
N ASP A 25 9.46 -10.88 -9.36
CA ASP A 25 9.46 -11.91 -10.41
C ASP A 25 8.09 -12.11 -11.06
N LEU A 26 7.03 -12.09 -10.24
CA LEU A 26 5.65 -12.18 -10.74
C LEU A 26 5.32 -10.93 -11.57
N LEU A 27 5.62 -9.74 -11.04
CA LEU A 27 5.37 -8.47 -11.70
C LEU A 27 6.10 -8.36 -13.04
N ALA A 28 7.35 -8.83 -13.13
CA ALA A 28 8.11 -8.88 -14.37
C ALA A 28 7.52 -9.87 -15.38
N ARG A 29 7.14 -11.08 -14.92
CA ARG A 29 6.56 -12.12 -15.78
C ARG A 29 5.27 -11.67 -16.45
N VAL A 30 4.36 -11.03 -15.70
CA VAL A 30 3.02 -10.65 -16.20
C VAL A 30 3.03 -9.47 -17.17
N GLN A 31 4.16 -8.78 -17.32
CA GLN A 31 4.36 -7.77 -18.39
C GLN A 31 4.53 -8.40 -19.77
N THR A 32 4.98 -9.67 -19.83
CA THR A 32 5.34 -10.35 -21.09
C THR A 32 4.38 -11.48 -21.44
N LYS A 33 3.57 -11.92 -20.47
CA LYS A 33 2.65 -13.05 -20.59
C LYS A 33 1.39 -12.76 -19.79
N GLU A 34 0.23 -13.14 -20.32
CA GLU A 34 -1.01 -13.04 -19.54
C GLU A 34 -0.94 -13.96 -18.29
N PRO A 35 -1.24 -13.45 -17.08
CA PRO A 35 -1.21 -14.25 -15.87
C PRO A 35 -2.31 -15.31 -15.86
N ASP A 36 -1.99 -16.47 -15.30
CA ASP A 36 -3.00 -17.48 -14.99
C ASP A 36 -3.89 -17.07 -13.79
N ILE A 37 -4.87 -17.90 -13.42
CA ILE A 37 -5.80 -17.57 -12.35
C ILE A 37 -5.13 -17.46 -10.97
N VAL A 38 -4.06 -18.22 -10.73
CA VAL A 38 -3.30 -18.18 -9.48
C VAL A 38 -2.49 -16.90 -9.42
N GLU A 39 -1.82 -16.57 -10.52
CA GLU A 39 -1.06 -15.32 -10.69
C GLU A 39 -1.97 -14.09 -10.60
N LYS A 40 -3.16 -14.11 -11.23
CA LYS A 40 -4.17 -13.05 -11.12
C LYS A 40 -4.62 -12.84 -9.66
N THR A 41 -4.79 -13.93 -8.91
CA THR A 41 -5.16 -13.86 -7.49
C THR A 41 -4.03 -13.23 -6.67
N ALA A 42 -2.78 -13.64 -6.90
CA ALA A 42 -1.63 -13.04 -6.23
C ALA A 42 -1.47 -11.55 -6.57
N LEU A 43 -1.66 -11.17 -7.84
CA LEU A 43 -1.65 -9.76 -8.27
C LEU A 43 -2.76 -8.93 -7.62
N ALA A 44 -3.96 -9.50 -7.47
CA ALA A 44 -5.05 -8.82 -6.76
C ALA A 44 -4.67 -8.55 -5.29
N SER A 45 -4.03 -9.51 -4.62
CA SER A 45 -3.49 -9.31 -3.28
C SER A 45 -2.42 -8.23 -3.23
N VAL A 46 -1.46 -8.21 -4.17
CA VAL A 46 -0.44 -7.15 -4.26
C VAL A 46 -1.08 -5.79 -4.44
N LEU A 47 -2.05 -5.67 -5.36
CA LEU A 47 -2.75 -4.42 -5.63
C LEU A 47 -3.50 -3.92 -4.39
N HIS A 48 -4.21 -4.81 -3.70
CA HIS A 48 -4.92 -4.48 -2.48
C HIS A 48 -3.96 -4.01 -1.38
N SER A 49 -2.88 -4.75 -1.13
CA SER A 49 -1.88 -4.37 -0.12
C SER A 49 -1.19 -3.04 -0.44
N PHE A 50 -0.91 -2.76 -1.71
CA PHE A 50 -0.37 -1.46 -2.14
C PHE A 50 -1.33 -0.31 -1.80
N TYR A 51 -2.62 -0.44 -2.17
CA TYR A 51 -3.60 0.60 -1.87
C TYR A 51 -3.82 0.79 -0.37
N ASN A 52 -3.81 -0.28 0.42
CA ASN A 52 -3.91 -0.18 1.89
C ASN A 52 -2.71 0.61 2.47
N GLY A 53 -1.49 0.37 1.99
CA GLY A 53 -0.31 1.14 2.42
C GLY A 53 -0.42 2.62 2.09
N ILE A 54 -0.91 2.97 0.89
CA ILE A 54 -1.17 4.37 0.51
C ILE A 54 -2.27 4.99 1.36
N GLU A 55 -3.36 4.27 1.62
CA GLU A 55 -4.44 4.70 2.50
C GLU A 55 -3.91 5.01 3.91
N HIS A 56 -3.12 4.11 4.49
CA HIS A 56 -2.50 4.33 5.81
C HIS A 56 -1.60 5.58 5.83
N ILE A 57 -0.80 5.81 4.77
CA ILE A 57 0.01 7.04 4.66
C ILE A 57 -0.90 8.28 4.68
N PHE A 58 -1.99 8.28 3.91
CA PHE A 58 -2.94 9.39 3.91
C PHE A 58 -3.65 9.56 5.24
N GLU A 59 -3.99 8.48 5.94
CA GLU A 59 -4.53 8.57 7.29
C GLU A 59 -3.54 9.21 8.27
N ILE A 60 -2.25 8.84 8.20
CA ILE A 60 -1.20 9.42 9.04
C ILE A 60 -1.11 10.92 8.78
N VAL A 61 -1.09 11.33 7.50
CA VAL A 61 -1.04 12.75 7.13
C VAL A 61 -2.29 13.49 7.62
N ALA A 62 -3.49 12.97 7.34
CA ALA A 62 -4.73 13.60 7.78
C ALA A 62 -4.77 13.78 9.31
N LYS A 63 -4.47 12.71 10.05
CA LYS A 63 -4.56 12.70 11.53
C LYS A 63 -3.46 13.55 12.19
N GLU A 64 -2.23 13.50 11.70
CA GLU A 64 -1.06 14.05 12.41
C GLU A 64 -0.49 15.34 11.81
N VAL A 65 -0.78 15.62 10.54
CA VAL A 65 -0.35 16.85 9.85
C VAL A 65 -1.52 17.82 9.73
N ASP A 66 -2.63 17.37 9.15
CA ASP A 66 -3.78 18.23 8.89
C ASP A 66 -4.69 18.39 10.12
N GLN A 67 -4.46 17.57 11.16
CA GLN A 67 -5.30 17.47 12.36
C GLN A 67 -6.77 17.19 12.03
N GLN A 68 -7.02 16.57 10.88
CA GLN A 68 -8.33 16.14 10.43
C GLN A 68 -8.50 14.66 10.77
N VAL A 69 -9.45 14.36 11.65
CA VAL A 69 -9.84 12.99 11.93
C VAL A 69 -10.81 12.56 10.82
N ASN A 70 -10.35 11.69 9.92
CA ASN A 70 -11.26 10.97 9.03
C ASN A 70 -12.16 10.08 9.88
N VAL A 71 -13.41 10.50 10.08
CA VAL A 71 -14.48 9.63 10.55
C VAL A 71 -14.91 8.82 9.33
N GLY A 72 -14.24 7.68 9.10
CA GLY A 72 -14.65 6.76 8.05
C GLY A 72 -16.05 6.23 8.34
N THR A 73 -17.08 6.79 7.70
CA THR A 73 -18.37 6.11 7.57
C THR A 73 -18.20 5.07 6.47
N ALA A 74 -17.67 3.90 6.84
CA ALA A 74 -17.70 2.73 5.98
C ALA A 74 -19.16 2.30 5.81
N ASN A 75 -19.85 2.88 4.83
CA ASN A 75 -21.10 2.37 4.30
C ASN A 75 -20.74 1.56 3.04
N TYR A 76 -20.54 0.27 3.24
CA TYR A 76 -20.66 -0.74 2.18
C TYR A 76 -21.87 -1.60 2.49
#